data_AF-M0ME20-F1
#
_entry.id   AF-M0ME20-F1
#
_cell.length_a   1.000
_cell.length_b   1.000
_cell.length_c   1.000
_cell.angle_alpha   90.00
_cell.angle_beta   90.00
_cell.angle_gamma   90.00
#
_symmetry.space_group_name_H-M   'P 1'
#
loop_
_entity.id
_entity.type
_entity.pdbx_description
1 polymer ?
#
loop_
_entity_poly.entity_id
_entity_poly.type
_entity_poly.pdbx_seq_one_letter_code
_entity_poly.pdbx_strand_id
1 'polypeptide(L)'
;MSQTERTETTVLVGCGAEKQNSPTPARDLYTSSYFQKKREYAETVGDSWAILSALYGSLAPQSRTRPYDVTISDYPLDVDERDRAEYATVEEWAESILEGVENRVHNLDRWDDRDPLGRIVILAGQKYVEPLREGLDALADEHGFEVVYPFDDTSGIGDQIGWLTEGIEAAEDRDTGVSAGSEADTGDVEADRGAIPNEDANATENSGPAQADLGGFANRDSGA
;
A
#
# COMPACT_ATOMS: atom_id res chain seq x y z
N MET A 1 9.78 -15.88 -26.51
CA MET A 1 9.47 -15.70 -25.08
C MET A 1 8.18 -14.90 -25.04
N SER A 2 7.15 -15.38 -24.35
CA SER A 2 6.00 -14.51 -24.08
C SER A 2 6.50 -13.42 -23.15
N GLN A 3 6.17 -12.17 -23.43
CA GLN A 3 6.28 -11.15 -22.39
C GLN A 3 5.12 -11.43 -21.44
N THR A 4 5.41 -11.75 -20.19
CA THR A 4 4.37 -11.77 -19.15
C THR A 4 3.87 -10.34 -19.01
N GLU A 5 2.56 -10.13 -19.14
CA GLU A 5 1.98 -8.81 -18.96
C GLU A 5 2.11 -8.43 -17.48
N ARG A 6 2.88 -7.38 -17.17
CA ARG A 6 3.08 -6.89 -15.80
C ARG A 6 1.86 -6.05 -15.42
N THR A 7 0.99 -6.58 -14.55
CA THR A 7 -0.34 -6.02 -14.24
C THR A 7 -0.48 -5.55 -12.79
N GLU A 8 0.28 -6.10 -11.84
CA GLU A 8 0.10 -5.79 -10.42
C GLU A 8 0.44 -4.32 -10.09
N THR A 9 -0.48 -3.63 -9.42
CA THR A 9 -0.39 -2.24 -8.99
C THR A 9 -0.20 -2.14 -7.47
N THR A 10 0.92 -1.54 -7.06
CA THR A 10 1.20 -1.18 -5.66
C THR A 10 0.96 0.31 -5.42
N VAL A 11 0.24 0.69 -4.36
CA VAL A 11 -0.01 2.10 -4.02
C VAL A 11 0.68 2.48 -2.70
N LEU A 12 1.52 3.53 -2.71
CA LEU A 12 2.18 4.06 -1.51
C LEU A 12 1.52 5.37 -1.08
N VAL A 13 0.84 5.37 0.07
CA VAL A 13 0.07 6.52 0.57
C VAL A 13 0.85 7.29 1.63
N GLY A 14 1.26 8.53 1.32
CA GLY A 14 1.92 9.39 2.31
C GLY A 14 1.07 9.62 3.56
N CYS A 15 1.66 9.47 4.75
CA CYS A 15 0.94 9.52 6.01
C CYS A 15 0.30 10.90 6.31
N GLY A 16 -0.74 10.91 7.15
CA GLY A 16 -1.47 12.13 7.53
C GLY A 16 -0.92 12.81 8.79
N ALA A 17 -1.17 14.11 8.93
CA ALA A 17 -0.88 14.86 10.15
C ALA A 17 -1.88 14.51 11.27
N GLU A 18 -3.19 14.63 10.99
CA GLU A 18 -4.28 14.31 11.90
C GLU A 18 -4.37 12.79 12.15
N LYS A 19 -4.39 12.39 13.43
CA LYS A 19 -4.38 10.98 13.85
C LYS A 19 -5.37 10.70 14.98
N GLN A 20 -5.79 9.44 15.11
CA GLN A 20 -6.57 8.93 16.23
C GLN A 20 -5.79 9.02 17.55
N ASN A 21 -6.50 9.15 18.67
CA ASN A 21 -5.89 9.27 20.00
C ASN A 21 -5.48 7.92 20.66
N SER A 22 -5.63 6.79 19.94
CA SER A 22 -5.41 5.45 20.50
C SER A 22 -4.85 4.47 19.44
N PRO A 23 -4.24 3.33 19.86
CA PRO A 23 -3.60 2.39 18.93
C PRO A 23 -4.61 1.62 18.08
N THR A 24 -4.53 1.81 16.76
CA THR A 24 -5.52 1.36 15.75
C THR A 24 -4.80 0.86 14.49
N PRO A 25 -5.43 0.13 13.55
CA PRO A 25 -4.79 -0.23 12.27
C PRO A 25 -4.34 1.01 11.50
N ALA A 26 -3.19 0.94 10.83
CA ALA A 26 -2.56 2.08 10.16
C ALA A 26 -3.48 2.78 9.13
N ARG A 27 -4.33 2.02 8.43
CA ARG A 27 -5.36 2.55 7.51
C ARG A 27 -6.45 3.39 8.18
N ASP A 28 -6.68 3.17 9.48
CA ASP A 28 -7.69 3.83 10.31
C ASP A 28 -7.06 4.86 11.26
N LEU A 29 -5.73 4.98 11.28
CA LEU A 29 -4.99 5.88 12.16
C LEU A 29 -5.15 7.35 11.76
N TYR A 30 -5.16 7.66 10.47
CA TYR A 30 -5.15 9.03 9.97
C TYR A 30 -6.56 9.51 9.64
N THR A 31 -6.98 10.63 10.25
CA THR A 31 -8.41 11.01 10.30
C THR A 31 -8.82 12.05 9.28
N SER A 32 -7.88 12.65 8.54
CA SER A 32 -8.19 13.69 7.56
C SER A 32 -8.96 13.13 6.36
N SER A 33 -9.93 13.88 5.83
CA SER A 33 -10.70 13.49 4.65
C SER A 33 -9.82 13.27 3.41
N TYR A 34 -8.75 14.05 3.28
CA TYR A 34 -7.76 13.88 2.21
C TYR A 34 -6.99 12.54 2.33
N PHE A 35 -6.62 12.10 3.54
CA PHE A 35 -6.06 10.75 3.70
C PHE A 35 -7.10 9.68 3.38
N GLN A 36 -8.35 9.84 3.84
CA GLN A 36 -9.43 8.91 3.52
C GLN A 36 -9.63 8.74 2.02
N LYS A 37 -9.59 9.83 1.23
CA LYS A 37 -9.72 9.75 -0.24
C LYS A 37 -8.52 9.06 -0.92
N LYS A 38 -7.29 9.26 -0.41
CA LYS A 38 -6.10 8.52 -0.90
C LYS A 38 -6.17 7.04 -0.54
N ARG A 39 -6.70 6.70 0.64
CA ARG A 39 -6.97 5.31 1.05
C ARG A 39 -8.04 4.68 0.17
N GLU A 40 -9.14 5.38 -0.11
CA GLU A 40 -10.21 4.92 -1.00
C GLU A 40 -9.63 4.55 -2.38
N TYR A 41 -8.82 5.44 -2.97
CA TYR A 41 -8.06 5.14 -4.19
C TYR A 41 -7.17 3.89 -4.02
N ALA A 42 -6.39 3.80 -2.95
CA ALA A 42 -5.46 2.70 -2.74
C ALA A 42 -6.18 1.34 -2.53
N GLU A 43 -7.34 1.34 -1.87
CA GLU A 43 -8.17 0.16 -1.65
C GLU A 43 -8.98 -0.24 -2.90
N THR A 44 -9.32 0.70 -3.79
CA THR A 44 -10.06 0.43 -5.05
C THR A 44 -9.16 0.11 -6.25
N VAL A 45 -8.08 0.86 -6.44
CA VAL A 45 -7.23 0.84 -7.66
C VAL A 45 -5.97 -0.03 -7.49
N GLY A 46 -5.49 -0.22 -6.26
CA GLY A 46 -4.32 -1.04 -5.97
C GLY A 46 -4.69 -2.49 -5.63
N ASP A 47 -3.98 -3.45 -6.24
CA ASP A 47 -3.96 -4.84 -5.79
C ASP A 47 -3.32 -4.96 -4.40
N SER A 48 -2.42 -4.01 -4.09
CA SER A 48 -1.68 -3.92 -2.84
C SER A 48 -1.37 -2.46 -2.48
N TRP A 49 -1.31 -2.14 -1.19
CA TRP A 49 -0.94 -0.79 -0.75
C TRP A 49 -0.32 -0.75 0.64
N ALA A 50 0.44 0.32 0.91
CA ALA A 50 1.07 0.60 2.19
C ALA A 50 1.05 2.11 2.51
N ILE A 51 1.19 2.46 3.80
CA ILE A 51 1.31 3.84 4.24
C ILE A 51 2.79 4.20 4.34
N LEU A 52 3.21 5.21 3.59
CA LEU A 52 4.54 5.80 3.64
C LEU A 52 4.63 6.75 4.86
N SER A 53 5.29 6.29 5.92
CA SER A 53 5.39 6.91 7.24
C SER A 53 6.77 7.49 7.48
N ALA A 54 6.84 8.74 7.94
CA ALA A 54 8.11 9.35 8.34
C ALA A 54 8.79 8.65 9.54
N LEU A 55 8.04 7.95 10.40
CA LEU A 55 8.59 7.33 11.60
C LEU A 55 8.98 5.86 11.41
N TYR A 56 8.18 5.14 10.63
CA TYR A 56 8.21 3.67 10.48
C TYR A 56 8.53 3.20 9.05
N GLY A 57 9.00 4.09 8.17
CA GLY A 57 9.24 3.77 6.77
C GLY A 57 7.94 3.45 6.05
N SER A 58 7.61 2.16 5.95
CA SER A 58 6.37 1.65 5.35
C SER A 58 5.53 0.87 6.37
N LEU A 59 4.26 1.23 6.50
CA LEU A 59 3.29 0.49 7.32
C LEU A 59 2.29 -0.27 6.44
N ALA A 60 2.17 -1.58 6.66
CA ALA A 60 1.05 -2.35 6.14
C ALA A 60 -0.30 -1.82 6.70
N PRO A 61 -1.39 -1.80 5.91
CA PRO A 61 -2.68 -1.21 6.31
C PRO A 61 -3.26 -1.73 7.62
N GLN A 62 -3.01 -3.01 7.94
CA GLN A 62 -3.52 -3.69 9.14
C GLN A 62 -2.63 -3.52 10.37
N SER A 63 -1.41 -2.98 10.23
CA SER A 63 -0.45 -2.81 11.33
C SER A 63 -1.05 -1.96 12.44
N ARG A 64 -1.05 -2.47 13.68
CA ARG A 64 -1.63 -1.77 14.83
C ARG A 64 -0.67 -0.70 15.36
N THR A 65 -0.82 0.52 14.88
CA THR A 65 0.11 1.62 15.09
C THR A 65 -0.40 2.59 16.17
N ARG A 66 0.51 3.09 17.01
CA ARG A 66 0.21 4.14 18.00
C ARG A 66 0.26 5.52 17.33
N PRO A 67 -0.51 6.53 17.78
CA PRO A 67 -0.30 7.89 17.32
C PRO A 67 1.12 8.37 17.63
N TYR A 68 1.67 9.14 16.70
CA TYR A 68 3.00 9.71 16.75
C TYR A 68 3.00 11.07 16.06
N ASP A 69 4.02 11.89 16.36
CA ASP A 69 4.17 13.23 15.81
C ASP A 69 5.62 13.39 15.31
N VAL A 70 5.87 12.88 14.10
CA VAL A 70 7.13 12.98 13.35
C VAL A 70 6.77 13.08 11.87
N THR A 71 7.46 13.95 11.16
CA THR A 71 7.33 14.21 9.72
C THR A 71 8.70 14.12 9.04
N ILE A 72 8.73 13.96 7.71
CA ILE A 72 10.00 13.97 6.95
C ILE A 72 10.77 15.29 7.12
N SER A 73 10.09 16.39 7.49
CA SER A 73 10.73 17.70 7.68
C SER A 73 11.50 17.85 8.99
N ASP A 74 11.32 16.91 9.92
CA ASP A 74 11.95 16.95 11.24
C ASP A 74 13.31 16.25 11.23
N TYR A 75 13.65 15.56 10.14
CA TYR A 75 14.98 14.98 9.95
C TYR A 75 16.05 16.05 9.62
N PRO A 76 17.28 15.89 10.11
CA PRO A 76 17.72 14.86 11.05
C PRO A 76 17.16 15.11 12.46
N LEU A 77 16.47 14.10 13.00
CA LEU A 77 15.75 14.20 14.27
C LEU A 77 16.68 14.56 15.44
N ASP A 78 16.13 15.20 16.46
CA ASP A 78 16.88 15.50 17.69
C ASP A 78 17.11 14.23 18.54
N VAL A 79 17.83 14.37 19.66
CA VAL A 79 18.22 13.23 20.49
C VAL A 79 17.01 12.55 21.15
N ASP A 80 15.98 13.31 21.56
CA ASP A 80 14.80 12.79 22.25
C ASP A 80 13.79 12.17 21.25
N GLU A 81 13.82 12.62 20.00
CA GLU A 81 13.02 12.08 18.89
C GLU A 81 13.64 10.82 18.26
N ARG A 82 14.98 10.76 18.15
CA ARG A 82 15.72 9.58 17.65
C ARG A 82 15.38 8.30 18.39
N ASP A 83 15.20 8.35 19.72
CA ASP A 83 14.82 7.19 20.54
C ASP A 83 13.45 6.58 20.16
N ARG A 84 12.67 7.25 19.32
CA ARG A 84 11.33 6.82 18.88
C ARG A 84 11.23 6.50 17.39
N ALA A 85 12.23 6.90 16.61
CA ALA A 85 12.28 6.72 15.16
C ALA A 85 13.10 5.51 14.78
N GLU A 86 12.72 4.87 13.68
CA GLU A 86 13.44 3.73 13.12
C GLU A 86 14.68 4.17 12.33
N TYR A 87 14.71 5.43 11.87
CA TYR A 87 15.78 6.01 11.04
C TYR A 87 16.33 7.27 11.70
N ALA A 88 17.59 7.61 11.41
CA ALA A 88 18.30 8.74 12.00
C ALA A 88 18.48 9.90 11.00
N THR A 89 18.32 9.64 9.70
CA THR A 89 18.39 10.57 8.57
C THR A 89 17.30 10.31 7.51
N VAL A 90 17.12 11.23 6.55
CA VAL A 90 16.18 11.02 5.42
C VAL A 90 16.75 9.99 4.45
N GLU A 91 18.07 9.93 4.33
CA GLU A 91 18.80 9.02 3.47
C GLU A 91 18.61 7.56 3.92
N GLU A 92 18.79 7.25 5.21
CA GLU A 92 18.54 5.91 5.77
C GLU A 92 17.06 5.50 5.63
N TRP A 93 16.14 6.46 5.82
CA TRP A 93 14.71 6.24 5.60
C TRP A 93 14.42 5.92 4.12
N ALA A 94 15.02 6.65 3.19
CA ALA A 94 14.84 6.44 1.76
C ALA A 94 15.43 5.10 1.30
N GLU A 95 16.65 4.76 1.73
CA GLU A 95 17.30 3.48 1.47
C GLU A 95 16.41 2.30 1.90
N SER A 96 15.80 2.37 3.09
CA SER A 96 14.89 1.33 3.58
C SER A 96 13.61 1.18 2.74
N ILE A 97 13.02 2.29 2.26
CA ILE A 97 11.86 2.24 1.35
C ILE A 97 12.25 1.61 0.01
N LEU A 98 13.41 1.96 -0.53
CA LEU A 98 13.91 1.42 -1.79
C LEU A 98 14.22 -0.08 -1.69
N GLU A 99 14.90 -0.52 -0.63
CA GLU A 99 15.10 -1.95 -0.32
C GLU A 99 13.75 -2.68 -0.18
N GLY A 100 12.75 -2.06 0.46
CA GLY A 100 11.40 -2.61 0.53
C GLY A 100 10.78 -2.82 -0.86
N VAL A 101 10.86 -1.82 -1.74
CA VAL A 101 10.33 -1.88 -3.11
C VAL A 101 11.06 -2.94 -3.95
N GLU A 102 12.39 -3.01 -3.89
CA GLU A 102 13.19 -4.03 -4.56
C GLU A 102 12.79 -5.45 -4.07
N ASN A 103 12.65 -5.64 -2.76
CA ASN A 103 12.15 -6.88 -2.18
C ASN A 103 10.72 -7.22 -2.63
N ARG A 104 9.85 -6.24 -2.85
CA ARG A 104 8.49 -6.47 -3.39
C ARG A 104 8.54 -6.97 -4.83
N VAL A 105 9.36 -6.37 -5.68
CA VAL A 105 9.60 -6.84 -7.06
C VAL A 105 10.08 -8.29 -7.04
N HIS A 106 11.15 -8.57 -6.28
CA HIS A 106 11.71 -9.92 -6.17
C HIS A 106 10.72 -10.96 -5.62
N ASN A 107 9.82 -10.56 -4.72
CA ASN A 107 8.80 -11.47 -4.18
C ASN A 107 7.64 -11.75 -5.15
N LEU A 108 7.31 -10.81 -6.06
CA LEU A 108 6.31 -11.06 -7.12
C LEU A 108 6.90 -11.92 -8.24
N ASP A 109 8.08 -11.55 -8.75
CA ASP A 109 8.78 -12.26 -9.83
C ASP A 109 9.25 -13.69 -9.42
N ARG A 110 9.07 -14.10 -8.16
CA ARG A 110 9.47 -15.41 -7.61
C ARG A 110 8.46 -16.54 -7.89
N TRP A 111 7.20 -16.22 -8.17
CA TRP A 111 6.12 -17.21 -8.25
C TRP A 111 5.40 -17.10 -9.61
N ASP A 112 5.39 -18.18 -10.40
CA ASP A 112 4.78 -18.21 -11.75
C ASP A 112 3.26 -17.93 -11.76
N ASP A 113 2.59 -18.03 -10.61
CA ASP A 113 1.16 -17.76 -10.40
C ASP A 113 0.87 -16.34 -9.86
N ARG A 114 1.89 -15.47 -9.77
CA ARG A 114 1.73 -14.06 -9.44
C ARG A 114 1.89 -13.19 -10.68
N ASP A 115 1.05 -12.16 -10.75
CA ASP A 115 1.23 -11.10 -11.71
C ASP A 115 2.48 -10.28 -11.32
N PRO A 116 3.48 -10.16 -12.21
CA PRO A 116 4.70 -9.42 -11.90
C PRO A 116 4.40 -7.92 -11.81
N LEU A 117 5.10 -7.19 -10.92
CA LEU A 117 4.82 -5.77 -10.63
C LEU A 117 4.80 -4.94 -11.92
N GLY A 118 3.67 -4.30 -12.23
CA GLY A 118 3.52 -3.42 -13.37
C GLY A 118 3.64 -1.95 -13.02
N ARG A 119 3.14 -1.54 -11.85
CA ARG A 119 3.11 -0.12 -11.47
C ARG A 119 3.23 0.12 -9.96
N ILE A 120 3.91 1.20 -9.60
CA ILE A 120 3.83 1.83 -8.28
C ILE A 120 3.19 3.22 -8.42
N VAL A 121 2.17 3.54 -7.61
CA VAL A 121 1.54 4.87 -7.55
C VAL A 121 1.89 5.55 -6.23
N ILE A 122 2.51 6.74 -6.29
CA ILE A 122 2.97 7.47 -5.10
C ILE A 122 1.99 8.58 -4.72
N LEU A 123 1.10 8.31 -3.75
CA LEU A 123 0.13 9.27 -3.24
C LEU A 123 0.68 10.06 -2.04
N ALA A 124 1.82 10.72 -2.25
CA ALA A 124 2.54 11.51 -1.25
C ALA A 124 2.96 12.88 -1.80
N GLY A 125 3.15 13.88 -0.91
CA GLY A 125 3.63 15.20 -1.31
C GLY A 125 5.14 15.23 -1.54
N GLN A 126 5.64 16.25 -2.25
CA GLN A 126 7.04 16.30 -2.73
C GLN A 126 8.10 16.00 -1.67
N LYS A 127 7.92 16.42 -0.40
CA LYS A 127 8.85 16.11 0.69
C LYS A 127 9.11 14.60 0.92
N TYR A 128 8.16 13.74 0.56
CA TYR A 128 8.34 12.27 0.57
C TYR A 128 8.88 11.75 -0.76
N VAL A 129 8.57 12.42 -1.87
CA VAL A 129 8.91 11.99 -3.24
C VAL A 129 10.35 12.35 -3.59
N GLU A 130 10.78 13.57 -3.28
CA GLU A 130 12.13 14.11 -3.54
C GLU A 130 13.26 13.13 -3.16
N PRO A 131 13.32 12.57 -1.93
CA PRO A 131 14.39 11.63 -1.55
C PRO A 131 14.23 10.22 -2.13
N LEU A 132 13.05 9.85 -2.63
CA LEU A 132 12.79 8.52 -3.19
C LEU A 132 12.92 8.46 -4.71
N ARG A 133 12.72 9.58 -5.41
CA ARG A 133 12.48 9.61 -6.86
C ARG A 133 13.58 8.94 -7.67
N GLU A 134 14.84 9.35 -7.46
CA GLU A 134 15.98 8.81 -8.22
C GLU A 134 16.13 7.28 -8.06
N GLY A 135 15.95 6.76 -6.83
CA GLY A 135 16.01 5.33 -6.57
C GLY A 135 14.80 4.55 -7.11
N LEU A 136 13.59 5.12 -7.01
CA LEU A 136 12.38 4.51 -7.54
C LEU A 136 12.40 4.44 -9.08
N ASP A 137 12.83 5.52 -9.74
CA ASP A 137 13.00 5.58 -11.20
C ASP A 137 14.10 4.60 -11.66
N ALA A 138 15.21 4.47 -10.91
CA ALA A 138 16.26 3.49 -11.22
C ALA A 138 15.79 2.03 -11.09
N LEU A 139 15.04 1.69 -10.04
CA LEU A 139 14.43 0.37 -9.87
C LEU A 139 13.38 0.09 -10.96
N ALA A 140 12.62 1.10 -11.37
CA ALA A 140 11.64 1.02 -12.44
C ALA A 140 12.30 0.68 -13.79
N ASP A 141 13.38 1.38 -14.14
CA ASP A 141 14.20 1.11 -15.32
C ASP A 141 14.88 -0.28 -15.28
N GLU A 142 15.36 -0.72 -14.11
CA GLU A 142 16.03 -2.02 -13.95
C GLU A 142 15.07 -3.22 -14.06
N HIS A 143 13.91 -3.13 -13.41
CA HIS A 143 12.97 -4.25 -13.31
C HIS A 143 11.79 -4.20 -14.28
N GLY A 144 11.58 -3.06 -14.96
CA GLY A 144 10.58 -2.89 -16.02
C GLY A 144 9.16 -2.64 -15.51
N PHE A 145 9.00 -1.90 -14.41
CA PHE A 145 7.70 -1.40 -13.93
C PHE A 145 7.60 0.13 -14.11
N GLU A 146 6.41 0.71 -13.95
CA GLU A 146 6.20 2.16 -14.01
C GLU A 146 6.08 2.77 -12.61
N VAL A 147 6.65 3.95 -12.38
CA VAL A 147 6.35 4.77 -11.19
C VAL A 147 5.53 5.99 -11.59
N VAL A 148 4.39 6.17 -10.95
CA VAL A 148 3.45 7.27 -11.20
C VAL A 148 3.48 8.24 -10.03
N TYR A 149 3.79 9.51 -10.34
CA TYR A 149 3.82 10.63 -9.41
C TYR A 149 2.65 11.59 -9.71
N PRO A 150 1.38 11.20 -9.44
CA PRO A 150 0.21 11.88 -9.98
C PRO A 150 0.01 13.31 -9.47
N PHE A 151 0.75 13.72 -8.43
CA PHE A 151 0.66 15.04 -7.85
C PHE A 151 1.66 16.04 -8.44
N ASP A 152 2.61 15.60 -9.29
CA ASP A 152 3.56 16.48 -9.99
C ASP A 152 2.84 17.49 -10.90
N ASP A 153 1.78 17.05 -11.60
CA ASP A 153 0.99 17.86 -12.54
C ASP A 153 -0.22 18.56 -11.89
N THR A 154 -0.30 18.62 -10.54
CA THR A 154 -1.45 19.20 -9.82
C THR A 154 -1.17 20.58 -9.23
N SER A 155 -2.10 21.53 -9.35
CA SER A 155 -1.93 22.88 -8.79
C SER A 155 -2.27 22.99 -7.30
N GLY A 156 -2.90 21.96 -6.73
CA GLY A 156 -3.18 21.87 -5.29
C GLY A 156 -4.10 20.69 -4.91
N ILE A 157 -4.49 20.64 -3.64
CA ILE A 157 -5.28 19.53 -3.06
C ILE A 157 -6.62 19.31 -3.79
N GLY A 158 -7.23 20.34 -4.37
CA GLY A 158 -8.46 20.22 -5.16
C GLY A 158 -8.28 19.33 -6.39
N ASP A 159 -7.26 19.63 -7.21
CA ASP A 159 -6.91 18.86 -8.40
C ASP A 159 -6.52 17.42 -8.04
N GLN A 160 -5.79 17.24 -6.94
CA GLN A 160 -5.42 15.91 -6.43
C GLN A 160 -6.64 15.09 -6.04
N ILE A 161 -7.64 15.68 -5.39
CA ILE A 161 -8.92 15.02 -5.08
C ILE A 161 -9.69 14.71 -6.37
N GLY A 162 -9.64 15.59 -7.38
CA GLY A 162 -10.18 15.32 -8.71
C GLY A 162 -9.56 14.07 -9.34
N TRP A 163 -8.24 14.05 -9.48
CA TRP A 163 -7.49 12.91 -10.03
C TRP A 163 -7.74 11.60 -9.28
N LEU A 164 -7.79 11.64 -7.94
CA LEU A 164 -8.13 10.47 -7.11
C LEU A 164 -9.56 9.99 -7.38
N THR A 165 -10.50 10.90 -7.60
CA THR A 165 -11.91 10.55 -7.86
C THR A 165 -12.06 9.92 -9.25
N GLU A 166 -11.48 10.53 -10.29
CA GLU A 166 -11.48 10.00 -11.65
C GLU A 166 -10.84 8.60 -11.73
N GLY A 167 -9.76 8.36 -10.97
CA GLY A 167 -9.11 7.05 -10.91
C GLY A 167 -9.93 5.96 -10.20
N ILE A 168 -10.71 6.33 -9.18
CA ILE A 168 -11.64 5.44 -8.48
C ILE A 168 -12.81 5.07 -9.40
N GLU A 169 -13.48 6.07 -9.98
CA GLU A 169 -14.60 5.87 -10.91
C GLU A 169 -14.18 5.00 -12.11
N ALA A 170 -13.00 5.26 -12.69
CA ALA A 170 -12.46 4.47 -13.80
C ALA A 170 -12.05 3.04 -13.42
N ALA A 171 -11.88 2.71 -12.13
CA ALA A 171 -11.67 1.33 -11.68
C ALA A 171 -13.00 0.61 -11.45
N GLU A 172 -13.99 1.27 -10.83
CA GLU A 172 -15.33 0.73 -10.62
C GLU A 172 -16.06 0.44 -11.96
N ASP A 173 -15.87 1.29 -12.97
CA ASP A 173 -16.38 1.07 -14.34
C ASP A 173 -15.76 -0.17 -15.02
N ARG A 174 -14.51 -0.54 -14.67
CA ARG A 174 -13.87 -1.77 -15.20
C ARG A 174 -14.48 -3.01 -14.55
N ASP A 175 -14.62 -3.03 -13.24
CA ASP A 175 -15.19 -4.17 -12.49
C ASP A 175 -16.66 -4.42 -12.90
N THR A 176 -17.45 -3.36 -13.05
CA THR A 176 -18.85 -3.49 -13.51
C THR A 176 -18.95 -3.91 -14.98
N GLY A 177 -18.05 -3.42 -15.84
CA GLY A 177 -17.95 -3.82 -17.25
C GLY A 177 -17.56 -5.30 -17.45
N VAL A 178 -16.70 -5.86 -16.59
CA VAL A 178 -16.34 -7.29 -16.61
C VAL A 178 -17.52 -8.16 -16.15
N SER A 179 -18.21 -7.75 -15.08
CA SER A 179 -19.36 -8.48 -14.53
C SER A 179 -20.51 -8.65 -15.55
N ALA A 180 -20.81 -7.61 -16.33
CA ALA A 180 -21.84 -7.64 -17.38
C ALA A 180 -21.52 -8.58 -18.57
N GLY A 181 -20.29 -9.11 -18.66
CA GLY A 181 -19.85 -10.01 -19.74
C GLY A 181 -20.07 -11.51 -19.48
N SER A 182 -20.53 -11.91 -18.28
CA SER A 182 -20.47 -13.31 -17.82
C SER A 182 -21.81 -13.91 -17.37
N GLU A 183 -22.90 -13.70 -18.12
CA GLU A 183 -24.18 -14.40 -17.91
C GLU A 183 -24.71 -15.07 -19.18
N ALA A 184 -24.10 -16.21 -19.58
CA ALA A 184 -24.69 -17.16 -20.54
C ALA A 184 -24.04 -18.57 -20.53
N ASP A 185 -24.05 -19.29 -19.40
CA ASP A 185 -24.24 -20.76 -19.45
C ASP A 185 -24.85 -21.27 -18.15
N THR A 186 -26.07 -21.83 -18.22
CA THR A 186 -26.78 -22.37 -17.05
C THR A 186 -26.66 -23.89 -17.07
N GLY A 187 -25.88 -24.45 -16.14
CA GLY A 187 -25.64 -25.89 -16.02
C GLY A 187 -25.81 -26.40 -14.59
N ASP A 188 -26.99 -26.93 -14.27
CA ASP A 188 -27.32 -27.55 -12.98
C ASP A 188 -26.40 -28.74 -12.63
N VAL A 189 -25.91 -28.80 -11.38
CA VAL A 189 -25.67 -30.05 -10.64
C VAL A 189 -26.05 -29.88 -9.16
N GLU A 190 -26.70 -30.91 -8.60
CA GLU A 190 -27.30 -30.94 -7.26
C GLU A 190 -26.30 -30.94 -6.09
N ALA A 191 -26.82 -30.59 -4.90
CA ALA A 191 -26.08 -30.51 -3.64
C ALA A 191 -25.99 -31.86 -2.90
N ASP A 192 -24.95 -32.01 -2.06
CA ASP A 192 -24.96 -32.93 -0.91
C ASP A 192 -24.43 -32.24 0.36
N ARG A 193 -24.86 -32.72 1.53
CA ARG A 193 -24.70 -32.05 2.84
C ARG A 193 -23.84 -32.84 3.81
N GLY A 194 -22.86 -32.18 4.44
CA GLY A 194 -22.11 -32.72 5.57
C GLY A 194 -21.65 -31.67 6.58
N ALA A 195 -22.00 -31.87 7.86
CA ALA A 195 -21.45 -31.18 9.04
C ALA A 195 -21.08 -32.27 10.07
N ILE A 196 -20.35 -32.06 11.17
CA ILE A 196 -20.01 -30.92 12.06
C ILE A 196 -18.63 -31.30 12.73
N PRO A 197 -18.05 -30.64 13.77
CA PRO A 197 -18.37 -29.42 14.54
C PRO A 197 -17.16 -28.45 14.79
N ASN A 198 -17.38 -27.39 15.60
CA ASN A 198 -16.35 -26.58 16.27
C ASN A 198 -15.76 -27.28 17.50
N GLU A 199 -14.53 -26.91 17.92
CA GLU A 199 -14.13 -26.80 19.34
C GLU A 199 -12.85 -25.95 19.56
N ASP A 200 -12.98 -24.93 20.43
CA ASP A 200 -12.04 -24.29 21.37
C ASP A 200 -10.57 -23.89 21.07
N ALA A 201 -10.35 -22.56 21.11
CA ALA A 201 -9.39 -21.79 21.91
C ALA A 201 -8.00 -22.36 22.35
N ASN A 202 -6.93 -21.59 22.11
CA ASN A 202 -6.24 -20.82 23.19
C ASN A 202 -5.30 -19.74 22.61
N ALA A 203 -4.98 -18.72 23.42
CA ALA A 203 -4.05 -17.62 23.09
C ALA A 203 -2.58 -17.97 23.34
N THR A 204 -1.67 -17.21 22.72
CA THR A 204 -0.39 -16.78 23.33
C THR A 204 0.08 -15.49 22.68
N GLU A 205 0.39 -14.51 23.51
CA GLU A 205 1.03 -13.26 23.11
C GLU A 205 2.49 -13.52 22.72
N ASN A 206 2.98 -12.85 21.68
CA ASN A 206 4.40 -12.49 21.64
C ASN A 206 4.55 -11.07 21.10
N SER A 207 5.36 -10.27 21.80
CA SER A 207 5.53 -8.84 21.54
C SER A 207 6.94 -8.55 21.02
N GLY A 208 7.01 -7.96 19.84
CA GLY A 208 8.19 -7.35 19.25
C GLY A 208 7.77 -6.66 17.96
N PRO A 209 8.25 -5.43 17.65
CA PRO A 209 7.97 -4.83 16.35
C PRO A 209 8.62 -5.70 15.26
N ALA A 210 7.83 -6.05 14.24
CA ALA A 210 8.36 -6.69 13.04
C ALA A 210 9.31 -5.70 12.34
N GLN A 211 10.36 -6.23 11.72
CA GLN A 211 11.24 -5.46 10.84
C GLN A 211 10.47 -4.98 9.60
N ALA A 212 11.05 -4.04 8.85
CA ALA A 212 10.49 -3.53 7.60
C ALA A 212 10.18 -4.66 6.60
N ASP A 213 8.94 -5.16 6.64
CA ASP A 213 8.45 -6.25 5.82
C ASP A 213 7.29 -5.77 4.96
N LEU A 214 7.60 -5.37 3.72
CA LEU A 214 6.59 -5.19 2.67
C LEU A 214 5.92 -6.52 2.27
N GLY A 215 6.34 -7.67 2.77
CA GLY A 215 5.56 -8.91 2.76
C GLY A 215 4.20 -8.80 3.48
N GLY A 216 3.98 -7.71 4.24
CA GLY A 216 2.68 -7.32 4.78
C GLY A 216 1.70 -6.65 3.81
N PHE A 217 1.94 -6.66 2.49
CA PHE A 217 0.90 -6.28 1.53
C PHE A 217 -0.32 -7.19 1.68
N ALA A 218 -1.41 -6.63 2.20
CA ALA A 218 -2.65 -7.36 2.40
C ALA A 218 -3.31 -7.61 1.04
N ASN A 219 -3.06 -8.79 0.46
CA ASN A 219 -3.83 -9.30 -0.67
C ASN A 219 -5.34 -9.14 -0.42
N ARG A 220 -6.07 -8.78 -1.48
CA ARG A 220 -7.52 -9.04 -1.58
C ARG A 220 -7.75 -10.55 -1.70
N ASP A 221 -7.55 -11.30 -0.61
CA ASP A 221 -7.74 -12.75 -0.63
C ASP A 221 -9.23 -13.10 -0.52
N SER A 222 -9.81 -13.42 -1.68
CA SER A 222 -10.73 -14.55 -1.90
C SER A 222 -11.76 -14.84 -0.79
N GLY A 223 -12.79 -14.01 -0.69
CA GLY A 223 -14.01 -14.35 0.05
C GLY A 223 -14.93 -15.24 -0.79
N ALA A 224 -15.18 -16.46 -0.32
CA ALA A 224 -16.15 -17.42 -0.88
C ALA A 224 -17.60 -17.16 -0.40
#